data_AF-A0A556R9V2-F1
#
_entry.id   AF-A0A556R9V2-F1
#
_cell.length_a   1.000
_cell.length_b   1.000
_cell.length_c   1.000
_cell.angle_alpha   90.00
_cell.angle_beta   90.00
_cell.angle_gamma   90.00
#
_symmetry.space_group_name_H-M   'P 1'
#
loop_
_entity.id
_entity.type
_entity.pdbx_description
1 polymer ?
#
loop_
_entity_poly.entity_id
_entity_poly.type
_entity_poly.pdbx_seq_one_letter_code
_entity_poly.pdbx_strand_id
1 'polypeptide(L)'
;MSELGILQDRTADLSPLVSIMEYCYAHEVDKANRDKDYTPEQHKMRRAVNVNMLVHNLWDRAQSRNHWKLVDSRFTHLRDEVTGAYLQLHPTNPLTGKVAKPANTRRSIGRYTQEGCRRAGEILPWFYQDELAPNLSDVSLQALWHWENKQMVITIYKPLDAQKGSFCIELPLIGDRIQQQAMKFETISKDENVLEDLVQQDDEYTDNKNLR
;
A
#
# COMPACT_ATOMS: atom_id res chain seq x y z
N MET A 1 -5.00 8.34 21.95
CA MET A 1 -5.18 7.55 20.71
C MET A 1 -3.85 6.85 20.41
N SER A 2 -3.84 5.55 20.07
CA SER A 2 -2.60 4.84 19.72
C SER A 2 -2.13 5.20 18.30
N GLU A 3 -0.88 4.89 17.94
CA GLU A 3 -0.38 5.15 16.59
C GLU A 3 -1.22 4.45 15.51
N LEU A 4 -1.61 3.19 15.76
CA LEU A 4 -2.48 2.44 14.88
C LEU A 4 -3.84 3.13 14.68
N GLY A 5 -4.47 3.63 15.75
CA GLY A 5 -5.76 4.31 15.66
C GLY A 5 -5.68 5.62 14.88
N ILE A 6 -4.58 6.37 15.05
CA ILE A 6 -4.34 7.59 14.27
C ILE A 6 -4.14 7.23 12.80
N LEU A 7 -3.29 6.25 12.49
CA LEU A 7 -3.04 5.83 11.12
C LEU A 7 -4.28 5.26 10.45
N GLN A 8 -5.14 4.51 11.15
CA GLN A 8 -6.44 4.05 10.64
C GLN A 8 -7.33 5.21 10.21
N ASP A 9 -7.46 6.24 11.06
CA ASP A 9 -8.24 7.43 10.72
C ASP A 9 -7.63 8.20 9.54
N ARG A 10 -6.33 8.49 9.60
CA ARG A 10 -5.64 9.27 8.56
C ARG A 10 -5.62 8.56 7.21
N THR A 11 -5.46 7.24 7.19
CA THR A 11 -5.44 6.46 5.94
C THR A 11 -6.82 6.34 5.29
N ALA A 12 -7.91 6.57 6.02
CA ALA A 12 -9.23 6.63 5.40
C ALA A 12 -9.38 7.80 4.41
N ASP A 13 -8.62 8.89 4.59
CA ASP A 13 -8.56 9.98 3.60
C ASP A 13 -7.90 9.52 2.28
N LEU A 14 -7.21 8.37 2.25
CA LEU A 14 -6.57 7.81 1.05
C LEU A 14 -7.49 6.94 0.20
N SER A 15 -8.73 6.62 0.63
CA SER A 15 -9.67 5.79 -0.16
C SER A 15 -9.82 6.20 -1.64
N PRO A 16 -9.82 7.51 -2.01
CA PRO A 16 -9.86 7.91 -3.42
C PRO A 16 -8.70 7.38 -4.28
N LEU A 17 -7.59 6.93 -3.68
CA LEU A 17 -6.51 6.29 -4.42
C LEU A 17 -7.00 5.08 -5.21
N VAL A 18 -7.95 4.29 -4.68
CA VAL A 18 -8.45 3.08 -5.34
C VAL A 18 -8.98 3.41 -6.73
N SER A 19 -9.96 4.31 -6.82
CA SER A 19 -10.58 4.67 -8.11
C SER A 19 -9.64 5.43 -9.04
N ILE A 20 -8.77 6.30 -8.50
CA ILE A 20 -7.75 7.00 -9.29
C ILE A 20 -6.78 5.99 -9.92
N MET A 21 -6.35 4.99 -9.15
CA MET A 21 -5.45 3.95 -9.62
C MET A 21 -6.11 3.02 -10.63
N GLU A 22 -7.38 2.65 -10.44
CA GLU A 22 -8.15 1.87 -11.41
C GLU A 22 -8.21 2.58 -12.77
N TYR A 23 -8.55 3.87 -12.74
CA TYR A 23 -8.56 4.71 -13.95
C TYR A 23 -7.18 4.75 -14.63
N CYS A 24 -6.11 5.01 -13.86
CA CYS A 24 -4.75 5.08 -14.39
C CYS A 24 -4.29 3.73 -14.98
N TYR A 25 -4.62 2.63 -14.31
CA TYR A 25 -4.28 1.29 -14.75
C TYR A 25 -4.99 0.95 -16.06
N ALA A 26 -6.30 1.19 -16.14
CA ALA A 26 -7.08 0.97 -17.36
C ALA A 26 -6.54 1.80 -18.54
N HIS A 27 -6.22 3.08 -18.30
CA HIS A 27 -5.61 3.95 -19.32
C HIS A 27 -4.31 3.36 -19.89
N GLU A 28 -3.42 2.86 -19.04
CA GLU A 28 -2.16 2.27 -19.49
C GLU A 28 -2.32 0.90 -20.17
N VAL A 29 -3.34 0.12 -19.80
CA VAL A 29 -3.71 -1.10 -20.52
C VAL A 29 -4.20 -0.76 -21.93
N ASP A 30 -5.11 0.21 -22.06
CA ASP A 30 -5.65 0.64 -23.35
C ASP A 30 -4.58 1.26 -24.25
N LYS A 31 -3.61 1.98 -23.66
CA LYS A 31 -2.47 2.51 -24.39
C LYS A 31 -1.57 1.39 -24.91
N ALA A 32 -1.22 0.41 -24.08
CA ALA A 32 -0.39 -0.73 -24.48
C ALA A 32 -1.05 -1.57 -25.59
N ASN A 33 -2.38 -1.70 -25.58
CA ASN A 33 -3.12 -2.40 -26.64
C ASN A 33 -3.08 -1.67 -28.00
N ARG A 34 -2.85 -0.36 -27.99
CA ARG A 34 -2.77 0.48 -29.21
C ARG A 34 -1.34 0.63 -29.72
N ASP A 35 -0.36 0.60 -28.82
CA ASP A 35 1.05 0.83 -29.10
C ASP A 35 1.75 -0.48 -29.50
N LYS A 36 2.13 -0.57 -30.78
CA LYS A 36 2.80 -1.74 -31.38
C LYS A 36 4.33 -1.66 -31.29
N ASP A 37 4.89 -0.57 -30.78
CA ASP A 37 6.33 -0.33 -30.79
C ASP A 37 7.08 -1.05 -29.66
N TYR A 38 6.34 -1.67 -28.72
CA TYR A 38 6.91 -2.38 -27.57
C TYR A 38 6.36 -3.80 -27.45
N THR A 39 7.19 -4.69 -26.90
CA THR A 39 6.76 -6.05 -26.55
C THR A 39 5.82 -6.03 -25.33
N PRO A 40 4.98 -7.06 -25.14
CA PRO A 40 4.13 -7.20 -23.96
C PRO A 40 4.90 -7.09 -22.62
N GLU A 41 6.11 -7.62 -22.56
CA GLU A 41 6.99 -7.57 -21.38
C GLU A 41 7.48 -6.14 -21.11
N GLN A 42 7.85 -5.40 -22.15
CA GLN A 42 8.26 -4.00 -22.05
C GLN A 42 7.09 -3.12 -21.58
N HIS A 43 5.89 -3.37 -22.10
CA HIS A 43 4.66 -2.72 -21.63
C HIS A 43 4.39 -3.04 -20.16
N LYS A 44 4.55 -4.30 -19.73
CA LYS A 44 4.37 -4.71 -18.33
C LYS A 44 5.35 -4.01 -17.39
N MET A 45 6.64 -3.95 -17.76
CA MET A 45 7.67 -3.29 -16.94
C MET A 45 7.42 -1.78 -16.81
N ARG A 46 6.99 -1.11 -17.89
CA ARG A 46 6.73 0.33 -17.88
C ARG A 46 5.41 0.71 -17.23
N ARG A 47 4.42 -0.18 -17.23
CA ARG A 47 3.07 0.09 -16.70
C ARG A 47 3.10 0.61 -15.27
N ALA A 48 3.84 -0.05 -14.37
CA ALA A 48 3.88 0.37 -12.97
C ALA A 48 4.42 1.80 -12.79
N VAL A 49 5.44 2.17 -13.58
CA VAL A 49 6.02 3.51 -13.57
C VAL A 49 5.02 4.53 -14.14
N ASN A 50 4.41 4.24 -15.28
CA ASN A 50 3.46 5.14 -15.93
C ASN A 50 2.21 5.35 -15.08
N VAL A 51 1.64 4.27 -14.52
CA VAL A 51 0.50 4.35 -13.60
C VAL A 51 0.85 5.25 -12.42
N ASN A 52 2.01 5.08 -11.80
CA ASN A 52 2.44 5.92 -10.68
C ASN A 52 2.55 7.41 -11.07
N MET A 53 3.09 7.71 -12.26
CA MET A 53 3.17 9.09 -12.76
C MET A 53 1.78 9.68 -13.08
N LEU A 54 0.86 8.89 -13.62
CA LEU A 54 -0.52 9.33 -13.88
C LEU A 54 -1.28 9.59 -12.58
N VAL A 55 -1.16 8.70 -11.59
CA VAL A 55 -1.74 8.87 -10.25
C VAL A 55 -1.22 10.16 -9.62
N HIS A 56 0.10 10.39 -9.67
CA HIS A 56 0.71 11.64 -9.21
C HIS A 56 0.05 12.87 -9.83
N ASN A 57 -0.10 12.90 -11.16
CA ASN A 57 -0.65 14.06 -11.88
C ASN A 57 -2.14 14.28 -11.61
N LEU A 58 -2.89 13.21 -11.34
CA LEU A 58 -4.32 13.29 -11.04
C LEU A 58 -4.59 13.62 -9.58
N TRP A 59 -3.74 13.17 -8.66
CA TRP A 59 -3.98 13.31 -7.22
C TRP A 59 -4.22 14.77 -6.82
N ASP A 60 -3.31 15.68 -7.15
CA ASP A 60 -3.43 17.09 -6.74
C ASP A 60 -4.69 17.76 -7.30
N ARG A 61 -5.06 17.43 -8.55
CA ARG A 61 -6.25 17.97 -9.22
C ARG A 61 -7.54 17.42 -8.62
N ALA A 62 -7.59 16.11 -8.38
CA ALA A 62 -8.79 15.42 -7.92
C ALA A 62 -8.98 15.55 -6.40
N GLN A 63 -7.90 15.74 -5.65
CA GLN A 63 -7.85 15.66 -4.18
C GLN A 63 -7.25 16.93 -3.55
N SER A 64 -7.53 18.10 -4.13
CA SER A 64 -7.02 19.40 -3.68
C SER A 64 -7.33 19.73 -2.21
N ARG A 65 -8.44 19.20 -1.66
CA ARG A 65 -8.85 19.37 -0.25
C ARG A 65 -8.35 18.26 0.68
N ASN A 66 -7.70 17.24 0.15
CA ASN A 66 -7.18 16.12 0.95
C ASN A 66 -5.92 16.55 1.70
N HIS A 67 -5.74 16.10 2.95
CA HIS A 67 -4.56 16.42 3.76
C HIS A 67 -3.31 15.69 3.30
N TRP A 68 -3.44 14.59 2.57
CA TRP A 68 -2.32 13.91 1.94
C TRP A 68 -1.89 14.67 0.69
N LYS A 69 -0.74 15.35 0.76
CA LYS A 69 -0.19 16.13 -0.35
C LYS A 69 1.00 15.46 -1.00
N LEU A 70 1.19 15.72 -2.29
CA LEU A 70 2.39 15.29 -3.01
C LEU A 70 3.63 16.02 -2.48
N VAL A 71 4.73 15.30 -2.32
CA VAL A 71 6.03 15.86 -1.87
C VAL A 71 7.19 15.58 -2.81
N ASP A 72 6.94 14.88 -3.91
CA ASP A 72 7.90 14.61 -4.98
C ASP A 72 7.33 15.14 -6.29
N SER A 73 8.18 15.30 -7.31
CA SER A 73 7.84 15.80 -8.64
C SER A 73 7.59 14.70 -9.67
N ARG A 74 7.96 13.44 -9.36
CA ARG A 74 7.96 12.35 -10.36
C ARG A 74 7.21 11.10 -9.93
N PHE A 75 7.25 10.76 -8.65
CA PHE A 75 6.60 9.58 -8.10
C PHE A 75 5.56 9.97 -7.06
N THR A 76 4.51 9.14 -6.94
CA THR A 76 3.45 9.33 -5.94
C THR A 76 4.02 9.04 -4.56
N HIS A 77 4.54 10.10 -3.96
CA HIS A 77 4.96 10.19 -2.58
C HIS A 77 4.06 11.21 -1.90
N LEU A 78 3.33 10.77 -0.87
CA LEU A 78 2.39 11.61 -0.16
C LEU A 78 2.90 11.91 1.26
N ARG A 79 2.55 13.08 1.77
CA ARG A 79 2.71 13.44 3.17
C ARG A 79 1.37 13.93 3.70
N ASP A 80 0.94 13.38 4.81
CA ASP A 80 -0.17 13.93 5.56
C ASP A 80 0.26 15.25 6.20
N GLU A 81 -0.37 16.36 5.83
CA GLU A 81 -0.05 17.68 6.38
C GLU A 81 -0.36 17.78 7.87
N VAL A 82 -1.36 17.03 8.37
CA VAL A 82 -1.80 17.09 9.77
C VAL A 82 -0.82 16.37 10.69
N THR A 83 -0.40 15.16 10.35
CA THR A 83 0.46 14.33 11.21
C THR A 83 1.92 14.27 10.77
N GLY A 84 2.22 14.63 9.52
CA GLY A 84 3.55 14.53 8.95
C GLY A 84 3.90 13.14 8.41
N ALA A 85 3.03 12.14 8.60
CA ALA A 85 3.24 10.77 8.11
C ALA A 85 3.52 10.76 6.61
N TYR A 86 4.51 9.97 6.20
CA TYR A 86 4.94 9.86 4.81
C TYR A 86 4.45 8.55 4.21
N LEU A 87 4.03 8.54 2.94
CA LEU A 87 3.55 7.36 2.22
C LEU A 87 4.22 7.26 0.86
N GLN A 88 4.69 6.07 0.51
CA GLN A 88 5.20 5.75 -0.82
C GLN A 88 4.34 4.71 -1.52
N LEU A 89 3.98 4.97 -2.77
CA LEU A 89 3.19 4.06 -3.59
C LEU A 89 4.09 3.13 -4.40
N HIS A 90 3.91 1.82 -4.25
CA HIS A 90 4.69 0.78 -4.94
C HIS A 90 3.79 -0.32 -5.53
N PRO A 91 4.12 -0.86 -6.71
CA PRO A 91 3.50 -2.10 -7.15
C PRO A 91 3.86 -3.23 -6.17
N THR A 92 2.91 -4.10 -5.85
CA THR A 92 3.14 -5.31 -5.06
C THR A 92 4.10 -6.23 -5.80
N ASN A 93 5.03 -6.87 -5.08
CA ASN A 93 5.80 -7.96 -5.64
C ASN A 93 4.94 -9.23 -5.68
N PRO A 94 4.57 -9.75 -6.87
CA PRO A 94 3.66 -10.89 -7.00
C PRO A 94 4.22 -12.19 -6.40
N LEU A 95 5.54 -12.31 -6.23
CA LEU A 95 6.17 -13.51 -5.67
C LEU A 95 6.15 -13.53 -4.14
N THR A 96 6.06 -12.37 -3.51
CA THR A 96 6.23 -12.27 -2.06
C THR A 96 5.04 -11.70 -1.33
N GLY A 97 4.19 -10.88 -1.98
CA GLY A 97 3.09 -10.15 -1.33
C GLY A 97 3.54 -9.14 -0.25
N LYS A 98 4.82 -9.14 0.10
CA LYS A 98 5.45 -8.37 1.17
C LYS A 98 5.74 -6.92 0.78
N VAL A 99 5.97 -6.09 1.81
CA VAL A 99 6.51 -4.72 1.72
C VAL A 99 7.64 -4.59 0.70
N ALA A 100 7.64 -3.46 -0.01
CA ALA A 100 8.65 -3.15 -1.02
C ALA A 100 10.03 -3.11 -0.38
N LYS A 101 11.04 -3.68 -1.05
CA LYS A 101 12.42 -3.64 -0.57
C LYS A 101 12.99 -2.22 -0.75
N PRO A 102 13.76 -1.71 0.22
CA PRO A 102 14.41 -0.42 0.08
C PRO A 102 15.48 -0.45 -1.01
N ALA A 103 15.77 0.71 -1.59
CA ALA A 103 17.01 0.90 -2.33
C ALA A 103 18.21 0.78 -1.38
N ASN A 104 19.39 0.41 -1.91
CA ASN A 104 20.65 0.31 -1.15
C ASN A 104 21.25 1.68 -0.79
N THR A 105 20.44 2.55 -0.18
CA THR A 105 20.88 3.85 0.34
C THR A 105 20.47 3.97 1.80
N ARG A 106 21.31 4.59 2.63
CA ARG A 106 21.02 4.77 4.08
C ARG A 106 19.65 5.43 4.32
N ARG A 107 19.30 6.43 3.51
CA ARG A 107 18.02 7.14 3.61
C ARG A 107 16.83 6.25 3.27
N SER A 108 16.93 5.43 2.24
CA SER A 108 15.86 4.49 1.89
C SER A 108 15.73 3.39 2.94
N ILE A 109 16.84 2.84 3.43
CA ILE A 109 16.83 1.82 4.48
C ILE A 109 16.17 2.37 5.75
N GLY A 110 16.54 3.58 6.20
CA GLY A 110 15.95 4.19 7.40
C GLY A 110 14.43 4.44 7.33
N ARG A 111 13.87 4.65 6.13
CA ARG A 111 12.41 4.75 5.95
C ARG A 111 11.69 3.38 5.99
N TYR A 112 12.43 2.32 5.73
CA TYR A 112 11.90 0.96 5.54
C TYR A 112 12.19 0.06 6.75
N THR A 113 12.88 0.60 7.75
CA THR A 113 13.17 -0.03 9.03
C THR A 113 12.73 0.93 10.12
N GLN A 114 11.66 0.59 10.82
CA GLN A 114 11.04 1.45 11.83
C GLN A 114 10.83 0.68 13.13
N GLU A 115 10.61 1.42 14.20
CA GLU A 115 10.16 0.84 15.47
C GLU A 115 8.71 0.34 15.37
N GLY A 116 8.30 -0.45 16.37
CA GLY A 116 6.93 -0.93 16.51
C GLY A 116 5.89 0.19 16.64
N CYS A 117 4.62 -0.18 16.83
CA CYS A 117 3.56 0.80 17.03
C CYS A 117 3.73 1.52 18.37
N ARG A 118 3.79 2.85 18.34
CA ARG A 118 3.81 3.66 19.55
C ARG A 118 2.47 3.61 20.28
N ARG A 119 2.55 3.59 21.61
CA ARG A 119 1.41 3.73 22.52
C ARG A 119 0.99 5.20 22.59
N ALA A 120 -0.22 5.44 23.09
CA ALA A 120 -0.80 6.79 23.14
C ALA A 120 0.05 7.83 23.91
N GLY A 121 0.84 7.42 24.89
CA GLY A 121 1.73 8.30 25.67
C GLY A 121 3.10 8.56 25.05
N GLU A 122 3.46 7.86 23.97
CA GLU A 122 4.77 7.96 23.31
C GLU A 122 4.73 8.89 22.08
N ILE A 123 3.54 9.34 21.69
CA ILE A 123 3.32 10.19 20.52
C ILE A 123 3.32 11.65 20.99
N LEU A 124 4.36 12.37 20.61
CA LEU A 124 4.48 13.79 20.94
C LEU A 124 3.51 14.61 20.06
N PRO A 125 2.86 15.65 20.62
CA PRO A 125 2.08 16.56 19.80
C PRO A 125 2.99 17.57 19.07
N TRP A 126 2.50 18.11 17.97
CA TRP A 126 3.04 19.29 17.29
C TRP A 126 1.91 20.27 16.95
N PHE A 127 2.26 21.46 16.45
CA PHE A 127 1.28 22.43 15.99
C PHE A 127 1.04 22.31 14.49
N TYR A 128 -0.23 22.19 14.11
CA TYR A 128 -0.71 22.29 12.73
C TYR A 128 -1.86 23.29 12.71
N GLN A 129 -1.73 24.39 11.95
CA GLN A 129 -2.75 25.44 11.83
C GLN A 129 -3.31 25.91 13.18
N ASP A 130 -2.41 26.21 14.14
CA ASP A 130 -2.75 26.65 15.50
C ASP A 130 -3.48 25.61 16.38
N GLU A 131 -3.61 24.37 15.91
CA GLU A 131 -4.18 23.25 16.66
C GLU A 131 -3.11 22.20 17.02
N LEU A 132 -3.30 21.49 18.13
CA LEU A 132 -2.44 20.38 18.53
C LEU A 132 -2.81 19.12 17.73
N ALA A 133 -1.83 18.60 16.97
CA ALA A 133 -1.96 17.37 16.20
C ALA A 133 -0.90 16.34 16.64
N PRO A 134 -1.15 15.03 16.46
CA PRO A 134 -0.15 14.02 16.76
C PRO A 134 0.99 14.05 15.73
N ASN A 135 2.24 14.04 16.20
CA ASN A 135 3.41 14.03 15.34
C ASN A 135 3.79 12.60 14.93
N LEU A 136 3.59 12.30 13.65
CA LEU A 136 3.98 11.06 12.98
C LEU A 136 4.99 11.34 11.83
N SER A 137 5.73 12.45 11.90
CA SER A 137 6.68 12.87 10.83
C SER A 137 7.86 11.91 10.62
N ASP A 138 8.13 11.04 11.60
CA ASP A 138 9.09 9.95 11.56
C ASP A 138 8.49 8.63 11.03
N VAL A 139 7.17 8.57 10.82
CA VAL A 139 6.49 7.39 10.29
C VAL A 139 6.49 7.42 8.76
N SER A 140 6.99 6.33 8.17
CA SER A 140 7.00 6.07 6.75
C SER A 140 6.16 4.83 6.44
N LEU A 141 5.17 5.01 5.58
CA LEU A 141 4.22 4.00 5.16
C LEU A 141 4.48 3.58 3.72
N GLN A 142 4.02 2.38 3.37
CA GLN A 142 4.04 1.88 2.00
C GLN A 142 2.64 1.48 1.56
N ALA A 143 2.13 2.12 0.51
CA ALA A 143 0.95 1.65 -0.19
C ALA A 143 1.40 0.68 -1.29
N LEU A 144 1.15 -0.61 -1.09
CA LEU A 144 1.38 -1.63 -2.10
C LEU A 144 0.11 -1.82 -2.91
N TRP A 145 0.25 -1.96 -4.22
CA TRP A 145 -0.89 -2.14 -5.10
C TRP A 145 -0.71 -3.20 -6.17
N HIS A 146 -1.82 -3.86 -6.49
CA HIS A 146 -1.89 -4.78 -7.61
C HIS A 146 -3.30 -4.86 -8.17
N TRP A 147 -3.38 -5.34 -9.41
CA TRP A 147 -4.64 -5.61 -10.07
C TRP A 147 -5.00 -7.08 -9.89
N GLU A 148 -6.13 -7.35 -9.26
CA GLU A 148 -6.62 -8.71 -8.99
C GLU A 148 -8.12 -8.76 -9.21
N ASN A 149 -8.66 -9.83 -9.80
CA ASN A 149 -10.11 -10.03 -9.95
C ASN A 149 -10.88 -8.82 -10.52
N LYS A 150 -10.26 -8.08 -11.46
CA LYS A 150 -10.81 -6.87 -12.12
C LYS A 150 -10.99 -5.65 -11.19
N GLN A 151 -10.31 -5.63 -10.05
CA GLN A 151 -10.31 -4.52 -9.11
C GLN A 151 -8.88 -4.14 -8.71
N MET A 152 -8.70 -2.89 -8.33
CA MET A 152 -7.44 -2.46 -7.72
C MET A 152 -7.44 -2.80 -6.24
N VAL A 153 -6.42 -3.53 -5.81
CA VAL A 153 -6.18 -3.82 -4.39
C VAL A 153 -5.02 -2.97 -3.92
N ILE A 154 -5.25 -2.17 -2.87
CA ILE A 154 -4.22 -1.35 -2.23
C ILE A 154 -4.16 -1.68 -0.75
N THR A 155 -2.96 -1.97 -0.25
CA THR A 155 -2.72 -2.23 1.17
C THR A 155 -1.61 -1.31 1.69
N ILE A 156 -1.88 -0.62 2.78
CA ILE A 156 -0.94 0.29 3.45
C ILE A 156 -0.25 -0.46 4.58
N TYR A 157 1.08 -0.42 4.57
CA TYR A 157 1.92 -1.04 5.58
C TYR A 157 2.75 -0.01 6.33
N LYS A 158 2.93 -0.22 7.64
CA LYS A 158 4.07 0.33 8.38
C LYS A 158 5.16 -0.75 8.47
N PRO A 159 6.26 -0.67 7.69
CA PRO A 159 7.32 -1.67 7.74
C PRO A 159 8.07 -1.60 9.08
N LEU A 160 8.36 -2.77 9.64
CA LEU A 160 9.26 -2.95 10.78
C LEU A 160 10.68 -3.19 10.25
N ASP A 161 10.81 -4.13 9.31
CA ASP A 161 12.04 -4.41 8.57
C ASP A 161 11.65 -4.90 7.16
N ALA A 162 11.63 -3.99 6.20
CA ALA A 162 11.20 -4.34 4.84
C ALA A 162 12.22 -5.22 4.09
N GLN A 163 13.47 -5.35 4.56
CA GLN A 163 14.41 -6.32 3.97
C GLN A 163 13.98 -7.75 4.30
N LYS A 164 13.44 -7.96 5.52
CA LYS A 164 12.84 -9.22 5.96
C LYS A 164 11.38 -9.37 5.55
N GLY A 165 10.77 -8.30 5.04
CA GLY A 165 9.38 -8.26 4.65
C GLY A 165 8.42 -8.23 5.85
N SER A 166 8.86 -7.72 7.00
CA SER A 166 8.05 -7.61 8.21
C SER A 166 7.45 -6.22 8.37
N PHE A 167 6.25 -6.17 8.95
CA PHE A 167 5.47 -4.96 9.19
C PHE A 167 4.79 -5.05 10.56
N CYS A 168 4.41 -3.90 11.11
CA CYS A 168 3.67 -3.82 12.38
C CYS A 168 2.24 -3.28 12.21
N ILE A 169 1.91 -2.76 11.02
CA ILE A 169 0.58 -2.30 10.64
C ILE A 169 0.31 -2.75 9.20
N GLU A 170 -0.91 -3.22 8.97
CA GLU A 170 -1.47 -3.55 7.66
C GLU A 170 -2.91 -3.02 7.60
N LEU A 171 -3.19 -2.17 6.61
CA LEU A 171 -4.46 -1.48 6.43
C LEU A 171 -4.88 -1.54 4.95
N PRO A 172 -5.82 -2.41 4.55
CA PRO A 172 -6.35 -2.43 3.20
C PRO A 172 -7.18 -1.16 2.95
N LEU A 173 -7.09 -0.61 1.73
CA LEU A 173 -8.02 0.39 1.24
C LEU A 173 -9.10 -0.31 0.42
N ILE A 174 -10.36 -0.19 0.82
CA ILE A 174 -11.50 -0.77 0.10
C ILE A 174 -12.55 0.32 -0.10
N GLY A 175 -12.95 0.48 -1.36
CA GLY A 175 -14.09 1.30 -1.73
C GLY A 175 -13.93 2.78 -1.36
N ASP A 176 -15.02 3.39 -0.91
CA ASP A 176 -15.05 4.79 -0.49
C ASP A 176 -14.70 4.98 1.00
N ARG A 177 -14.60 6.23 1.43
CA ARG A 177 -14.24 6.57 2.83
C ARG A 177 -15.24 6.02 3.84
N ILE A 178 -16.53 5.98 3.53
CA ILE A 178 -17.58 5.51 4.46
C ILE A 178 -17.42 4.00 4.65
N GLN A 179 -17.20 3.27 3.55
CA GLN A 179 -16.90 1.84 3.57
C GLN A 179 -15.59 1.56 4.33
N GLN A 180 -14.58 2.40 4.13
CA GLN A 180 -13.29 2.31 4.83
C GLN A 180 -13.43 2.48 6.35
N GLN A 181 -14.20 3.47 6.80
CA GLN A 181 -14.41 3.75 8.22
C GLN A 181 -15.29 2.71 8.93
N ALA A 182 -16.13 1.99 8.18
CA ALA A 182 -16.96 0.92 8.73
C ALA A 182 -16.19 -0.36 9.05
N MET A 183 -14.93 -0.50 8.59
CA MET A 183 -14.13 -1.68 8.87
C MET A 183 -13.75 -1.79 10.34
N LYS A 184 -13.99 -2.96 10.91
CA LYS A 184 -13.46 -3.34 12.21
C LYS A 184 -12.20 -4.19 11.98
N PHE A 185 -11.06 -3.65 12.38
CA PHE A 185 -9.81 -4.38 12.39
C PHE A 185 -9.78 -5.26 13.64
N GLU A 186 -10.03 -6.56 13.46
CA GLU A 186 -9.82 -7.53 14.52
C GLU A 186 -8.32 -7.86 14.58
N THR A 187 -7.71 -7.66 15.73
CA THR A 187 -6.35 -8.17 15.98
C THR A 187 -6.42 -9.69 15.96
N ILE A 188 -5.92 -10.28 14.88
CA ILE A 188 -5.64 -11.73 14.81
C ILE A 188 -4.73 -12.04 15.99
N SER A 189 -5.18 -12.97 16.85
CA SER A 189 -4.37 -13.36 18.01
C SER A 189 -3.07 -14.00 17.52
N LYS A 190 -1.97 -13.87 18.27
CA LYS A 190 -0.67 -14.47 17.89
C LYS A 190 -0.72 -15.99 17.68
N ASP A 191 -1.80 -16.65 18.09
CA ASP A 191 -2.00 -18.09 18.03
C ASP A 191 -2.95 -18.53 16.89
N GLU A 192 -3.49 -17.60 16.09
CA GLU A 192 -4.26 -17.94 14.90
C GLU A 192 -3.32 -18.15 13.71
N ASN A 193 -2.88 -19.41 13.53
CA ASN A 193 -2.39 -19.92 12.25
C ASN A 193 -3.51 -19.78 11.20
N VAL A 194 -3.60 -18.62 10.57
CA VAL A 194 -4.39 -18.48 9.34
C VAL A 194 -3.59 -19.19 8.25
N LEU A 195 -4.11 -20.34 7.80
CA LEU A 195 -3.71 -21.20 6.66
C LEU A 195 -3.31 -22.66 7.02
N GLU A 196 -4.06 -23.35 7.89
CA GLU A 196 -4.08 -24.84 7.84
C GLU A 196 -5.26 -25.37 7.00
N ASP A 197 -6.38 -24.64 6.91
CA ASP A 197 -7.59 -25.08 6.19
C ASP A 197 -7.63 -24.73 4.68
N LEU A 198 -6.57 -24.12 4.13
CA LEU A 198 -6.46 -23.86 2.69
C LEU A 198 -5.56 -24.87 1.96
N VAL A 199 -5.10 -25.93 2.65
CA VAL A 199 -4.60 -27.14 2.00
C VAL A 199 -5.80 -27.98 1.56
N GLN A 200 -6.54 -27.49 0.57
CA GLN A 200 -7.48 -28.34 -0.15
C GLN A 200 -6.69 -29.38 -0.94
N GLN A 201 -6.69 -30.60 -0.39
CA GLN A 201 -6.84 -31.90 -1.05
C GLN A 201 -6.51 -31.93 -2.56
N ASP A 202 -5.26 -32.21 -2.89
CA ASP A 202 -4.89 -32.95 -4.10
C ASP A 202 -4.60 -34.42 -3.72
N ASP A 203 -5.63 -35.11 -3.22
CA ASP A 203 -5.65 -36.58 -3.18
C ASP A 203 -6.58 -37.07 -4.30
N GLU A 204 -6.01 -37.25 -5.51
CA GLU A 204 -6.33 -38.34 -6.45
C GLU A 204 -5.52 -38.16 -7.75
N TYR A 205 -4.21 -38.41 -7.69
CA TYR A 205 -3.50 -38.90 -8.88
C TYR A 205 -3.44 -40.42 -8.79
N THR A 206 -4.42 -41.05 -9.42
CA THR A 206 -4.48 -42.48 -9.68
C THR A 206 -3.23 -42.90 -10.46
N ASP A 207 -2.31 -43.60 -9.80
CA ASP A 207 -1.16 -44.23 -10.45
C ASP A 207 -1.64 -45.50 -11.18
N ASN A 208 -2.18 -45.32 -12.38
CA ASN A 208 -2.52 -46.40 -13.28
C ASN A 208 -1.39 -46.55 -14.32
N LYS A 209 -0.29 -47.20 -13.93
CA LYS A 209 0.69 -47.74 -14.87
C LYS A 209 1.15 -49.16 -14.50
N ASN A 210 0.61 -50.09 -15.29
CA ASN A 210 1.24 -51.30 -15.81
C ASN A 210 1.26 -52.55 -14.91
N LEU A 211 0.16 -53.31 -15.04
CA LEU A 211 0.23 -54.75 -15.27
C LEU A 211 1.25 -55.07 -16.37
N ARG A 212 2.31 -55.78 -16.00
CA ARG A 212 3.01 -56.75 -16.82
C ARG A 212 3.25 -57.99 -15.98
#